data_AF-A0A7X8QFC2-F1
#
_entry.id   AF-A0A7X8QFC2-F1
#
_cell.length_a   1.000
_cell.length_b   1.000
_cell.length_c   1.000
_cell.angle_alpha   90.00
_cell.angle_beta   90.00
_cell.angle_gamma   90.00
#
_symmetry.space_group_name_H-M   'P 1'
#
loop_
_entity.id
_entity.type
_entity.pdbx_description
1 polymer ?
#
loop_
_entity_poly.entity_id
_entity_poly.type
_entity_poly.pdbx_seq_one_letter_code
_entity_poly.pdbx_strand_id
1 'polypeptide(L)'
;MLQQRKLADVYRHRWKIELFFKWIKQHLKVKHFFGTSDQAVENQLYIALITFCVLIKLQRHSGYTGTLLELTRLLLACLHNSFSDFLVRLLRKPLRSSRGRRILNHDLIFEHTYEQVMAENIDFLYDSTYDPIIL
;
A
#
# COMPACT_ATOMS: atom_id res chain seq x y z
N MET A 1 -5.46 33.22 -12.29
CA MET A 1 -4.66 32.22 -11.54
C MET A 1 -5.36 31.62 -10.31
N LEU A 2 -6.02 32.39 -9.44
CA LEU A 2 -6.74 31.86 -8.25
C LEU A 2 -7.87 30.88 -8.59
N GLN A 3 -8.59 31.09 -9.69
CA GLN A 3 -9.70 30.23 -10.15
C GLN A 3 -9.23 28.81 -10.53
N GLN A 4 -8.08 28.70 -11.21
CA GLN A 4 -7.54 27.42 -11.70
C GLN A 4 -7.05 26.52 -10.56
N ARG A 5 -6.43 27.10 -9.53
CA ARG A 5 -5.99 26.35 -8.33
C ARG A 5 -7.19 25.78 -7.57
N LYS A 6 -8.25 26.57 -7.38
CA LYS A 6 -9.49 26.11 -6.73
C LYS A 6 -10.10 24.91 -7.47
N LEU A 7 -10.14 24.96 -8.80
CA LEU A 7 -10.65 23.86 -9.61
C LEU A 7 -9.78 22.59 -9.45
N ALA A 8 -8.46 22.73 -9.52
CA ALA A 8 -7.52 21.62 -9.30
C ALA A 8 -7.67 21.01 -7.89
N ASP A 9 -7.87 21.84 -6.88
CA ASP A 9 -8.11 21.38 -5.51
C ASP A 9 -9.42 20.60 -5.39
N VAL A 10 -10.51 21.05 -6.02
CA VAL A 10 -11.79 20.30 -6.03
C VAL A 10 -11.60 18.90 -6.63
N TYR A 11 -10.90 18.81 -7.77
CA TYR A 11 -10.58 17.51 -8.37
C TYR A 11 -9.72 16.64 -7.44
N ARG A 12 -8.71 17.23 -6.78
CA ARG A 12 -7.89 16.51 -5.80
C ARG A 12 -8.71 15.97 -4.62
N HIS A 13 -9.67 16.75 -4.11
CA HIS A 13 -10.55 16.31 -3.02
C HIS A 13 -11.47 15.18 -3.47
N ARG A 14 -12.03 15.25 -4.69
CA ARG A 14 -12.83 14.17 -5.26
C ARG A 14 -12.07 12.85 -5.32
N TRP A 15 -10.83 12.89 -5.82
CA TRP A 15 -9.97 11.71 -5.90
C TRP A 15 -9.64 11.12 -4.52
N LYS A 16 -9.46 11.98 -3.49
CA LYS A 16 -9.27 11.51 -2.10
C LYS A 16 -10.49 10.76 -1.58
N ILE A 17 -11.70 11.25 -1.86
CA ILE A 17 -12.96 10.60 -1.47
C ILE A 17 -13.10 9.24 -2.17
N GLU A 18 -12.80 9.18 -3.47
CA GLU A 18 -12.82 7.93 -4.24
C GLU A 18 -11.81 6.91 -3.68
N LEU A 19 -10.59 7.34 -3.37
CA LEU A 19 -9.56 6.48 -2.76
C LEU A 19 -9.98 5.98 -1.38
N PHE A 20 -10.64 6.83 -0.58
CA PHE A 20 -11.20 6.45 0.72
C PHE A 20 -12.26 5.36 0.58
N PHE A 21 -13.26 5.54 -0.29
CA PHE A 21 -14.29 4.52 -0.52
C PHE A 21 -13.73 3.25 -1.15
N LYS A 22 -12.70 3.36 -2.01
CA LYS A 22 -11.98 2.21 -2.54
C LYS A 22 -11.31 1.43 -1.40
N TRP A 23 -10.63 2.11 -0.49
CA TRP A 23 -9.97 1.49 0.66
C TRP A 23 -10.98 0.76 1.56
N ILE A 24 -12.11 1.40 1.92
CA ILE A 24 -13.17 0.78 2.72
C ILE A 24 -13.69 -0.49 2.06
N LYS A 25 -14.07 -0.42 0.78
CA LYS A 25 -14.61 -1.58 0.04
C LYS A 25 -13.60 -2.71 -0.09
N GLN A 26 -12.31 -2.40 -0.17
CA GLN A 26 -11.25 -3.41 -0.31
C GLN A 26 -10.87 -4.06 1.02
N HIS A 27 -10.77 -3.30 2.11
CA HIS A 27 -10.14 -3.76 3.34
C HIS A 27 -11.11 -4.10 4.46
N LEU A 28 -12.33 -3.54 4.46
CA LEU A 28 -13.32 -3.78 5.52
C LEU A 28 -14.39 -4.82 5.13
N LYS A 29 -14.15 -5.60 4.06
CA LYS A 29 -15.04 -6.67 3.58
C LYS A 29 -16.53 -6.26 3.45
N VAL A 30 -16.82 -5.00 3.14
CA VAL A 30 -18.19 -4.50 2.86
C VAL A 30 -18.76 -5.06 1.53
N LYS A 31 -18.17 -6.13 0.98
CA LYS A 31 -18.58 -6.76 -0.28
C LYS A 31 -19.72 -7.77 -0.10
N HIS A 32 -19.82 -8.38 1.08
CA HIS A 32 -20.95 -9.26 1.42
C HIS A 32 -21.76 -8.60 2.53
N PHE A 33 -23.01 -8.30 2.22
CA PHE A 33 -23.96 -7.85 3.21
C PHE A 33 -24.42 -9.04 4.03
N PHE A 34 -24.40 -8.92 5.36
CA PHE A 34 -24.85 -9.99 6.27
C PHE A 34 -26.39 -10.05 6.37
N GLY A 35 -27.09 -9.02 5.89
CA GLY A 35 -28.54 -8.96 5.77
C GLY A 35 -28.93 -8.06 4.60
N THR A 36 -30.06 -8.36 3.97
CA THR A 36 -30.60 -7.61 2.82
C THR A 36 -31.55 -6.48 3.24
N SER A 37 -31.80 -6.30 4.55
CA SER A 37 -32.62 -5.20 5.04
C SER A 37 -31.84 -3.88 5.00
N ASP A 38 -32.54 -2.78 4.73
CA ASP A 38 -31.94 -1.45 4.66
C ASP A 38 -31.17 -1.09 5.94
N GLN A 39 -31.75 -1.45 7.10
CA GLN A 39 -31.13 -1.25 8.41
C GLN A 39 -29.84 -2.05 8.61
N ALA A 40 -29.76 -3.27 8.07
CA ALA A 40 -28.55 -4.09 8.17
C ALA A 40 -27.42 -3.47 7.32
N VAL A 41 -27.74 -2.97 6.14
CA VAL A 41 -26.80 -2.28 5.25
C VAL A 41 -26.29 -0.98 5.88
N GLU A 42 -27.18 -0.19 6.45
CA GLU A 42 -26.85 1.07 7.13
C GLU A 42 -25.91 0.83 8.32
N ASN A 43 -26.24 -0.14 9.18
CA ASN A 43 -25.39 -0.51 10.32
C ASN A 43 -24.03 -1.04 9.88
N GLN A 44 -23.96 -1.85 8.82
CA GLN A 44 -22.69 -2.35 8.30
C GLN A 44 -21.79 -1.22 7.80
N LEU A 45 -22.38 -0.19 7.17
CA LEU A 45 -21.63 1.00 6.76
C LEU A 45 -21.12 1.79 7.97
N TYR A 46 -21.96 1.99 9.00
CA TYR A 46 -21.53 2.67 10.22
C TYR A 46 -20.38 1.93 10.92
N ILE A 47 -20.47 0.61 11.06
CA ILE A 47 -19.39 -0.21 11.65
C ILE A 47 -18.11 -0.07 10.84
N ALA A 48 -18.18 -0.07 9.51
CA ALA A 48 -17.02 0.12 8.65
C ALA A 48 -16.36 1.50 8.87
N LEU A 49 -17.16 2.57 8.93
CA LEU A 49 -16.67 3.92 9.19
C LEU A 49 -16.03 4.04 10.57
N ILE A 50 -16.67 3.49 11.61
CA ILE A 50 -16.13 3.48 12.98
C ILE A 50 -14.80 2.73 13.02
N THR A 51 -14.73 1.55 12.41
CA THR A 51 -13.52 0.73 12.35
C THR A 51 -12.37 1.50 11.71
N PHE A 52 -12.63 2.19 10.60
CA PHE A 52 -11.63 3.03 9.95
C PHE A 52 -11.09 4.14 10.86
N CYS A 53 -11.98 4.86 11.55
CA CYS A 53 -11.60 5.90 12.50
C CYS A 53 -10.74 5.36 13.64
N VAL A 54 -11.11 4.21 14.21
CA VAL A 54 -10.35 3.55 15.28
C VAL A 54 -8.97 3.12 14.79
N LEU A 55 -8.86 2.54 13.59
CA LEU A 55 -7.59 2.14 13.00
C LEU A 55 -6.65 3.33 12.79
N ILE A 56 -7.14 4.45 12.27
CA ILE A 56 -6.34 5.66 12.12
C ILE A 56 -5.88 6.19 13.47
N LYS A 57 -6.79 6.24 14.45
CA LYS A 57 -6.46 6.69 15.80
C LYS A 57 -5.38 5.81 16.43
N LEU A 58 -5.51 4.49 16.28
CA LEU A 58 -4.54 3.51 16.75
C LEU A 58 -3.18 3.70 16.07
N GLN A 59 -3.14 3.85 14.74
CA GLN A 59 -1.90 4.08 13.99
C GLN A 59 -1.17 5.35 14.48
N ARG A 60 -1.92 6.45 14.64
CA ARG A 60 -1.37 7.72 15.13
C ARG A 60 -0.86 7.64 16.56
N HIS A 61 -1.61 6.99 17.45
CA HIS A 61 -1.27 6.92 18.87
C HIS A 61 -0.11 5.93 19.15
N SER A 62 -0.01 4.85 18.38
CA SER A 62 1.07 3.86 18.52
C SER A 62 2.37 4.27 17.83
N GLY A 63 2.36 5.32 17.00
CA GLY A 63 3.52 5.70 16.18
C GLY A 63 3.87 4.65 15.12
N TYR A 64 2.92 3.80 14.74
CA TYR A 64 3.14 2.73 13.77
C TYR A 64 3.50 3.29 12.40
N THR A 65 4.67 2.92 11.88
CA THR A 65 5.23 3.45 10.63
C THR A 65 4.76 2.71 9.38
N GLY A 66 4.13 1.54 9.53
CA GLY A 66 3.60 0.77 8.42
C GLY A 66 2.28 1.33 7.87
N THR A 67 1.78 0.68 6.83
CA THR A 67 0.51 1.03 6.18
C THR A 67 -0.70 0.63 7.03
N LEU A 68 -1.82 1.31 6.82
CA LEU A 68 -3.09 0.97 7.50
C LEU A 68 -3.52 -0.48 7.22
N LEU A 69 -3.19 -1.00 6.04
CA LEU A 69 -3.45 -2.38 5.65
C LEU A 69 -2.65 -3.38 6.49
N GLU A 70 -1.37 -3.12 6.73
CA GLU A 70 -0.52 -3.97 7.58
C GLU A 70 -1.05 -3.97 9.01
N LEU A 71 -1.50 -2.82 9.51
CA LEU A 71 -2.13 -2.71 10.83
C LEU A 71 -3.42 -3.53 10.92
N THR A 72 -4.31 -3.44 9.92
CA THR A 72 -5.53 -4.26 9.88
C THR A 72 -5.22 -5.75 9.82
N ARG A 73 -4.23 -6.16 9.03
CA ARG A 73 -3.79 -7.57 8.95
C ARG A 73 -3.20 -8.04 10.26
N LEU A 74 -2.42 -7.21 10.93
CA LEU A 74 -1.86 -7.51 12.24
C LEU A 74 -2.98 -7.72 13.27
N LEU A 75 -3.97 -6.83 13.31
CA LEU A 75 -5.13 -6.96 14.18
C LEU A 75 -5.89 -8.26 13.92
N LEU A 76 -6.16 -8.59 12.66
CA LEU A 76 -6.82 -9.84 12.29
C LEU A 76 -6.00 -11.07 12.70
N ALA A 77 -4.68 -11.03 12.51
CA ALA A 77 -3.79 -12.12 12.90
C ALA A 77 -3.71 -12.31 14.43
N CYS A 78 -3.91 -11.24 15.19
CA CYS A 78 -3.90 -11.27 16.65
C CYS A 78 -5.30 -11.42 17.26
N LEU A 79 -6.35 -11.61 16.46
CA LEU A 79 -7.74 -11.59 16.94
C LEU A 79 -8.02 -12.69 17.99
N HIS A 80 -7.36 -13.83 17.86
CA HIS A 80 -7.47 -14.96 18.80
C HIS A 80 -6.31 -15.05 19.80
N ASN A 81 -5.38 -14.09 19.76
CA ASN A 81 -4.24 -14.05 20.67
C ASN A 81 -4.53 -13.15 21.86
N SER A 82 -3.68 -13.22 22.88
CA SER A 82 -3.70 -12.27 23.98
C SER A 82 -3.35 -10.85 23.50
N PHE A 83 -3.91 -9.84 24.17
CA PHE A 83 -3.64 -8.43 23.87
C PHE A 83 -2.15 -8.06 23.99
N SER A 84 -1.40 -8.74 24.87
CA SER A 84 0.04 -8.52 25.02
C SER A 84 0.82 -8.93 23.75
N ASP A 85 0.46 -10.04 23.10
CA ASP A 85 1.08 -10.46 21.82
C ASP A 85 0.83 -9.40 20.73
N PHE A 86 -0.38 -8.83 20.70
CA PHE A 86 -0.69 -7.72 19.80
C PHE A 86 0.21 -6.51 20.05
N LEU A 87 0.38 -6.09 21.31
CA LEU A 87 1.23 -4.94 21.66
C LEU A 87 2.71 -5.16 21.29
N VAL A 88 3.24 -6.36 21.57
CA VAL A 88 4.62 -6.71 21.22
C VAL A 88 4.84 -6.60 19.71
N ARG A 89 3.90 -7.10 18.91
CA ARG A 89 3.99 -7.03 17.44
C ARG A 89 3.78 -5.63 16.89
N LEU A 90 2.90 -4.84 17.51
CA LEU A 90 2.61 -3.46 17.11
C LEU A 90 3.83 -2.55 17.30
N LEU A 91 4.56 -2.72 18.39
CA LEU A 91 5.72 -1.90 18.76
C LEU A 91 7.04 -2.45 18.20
N ARG A 92 7.03 -3.61 17.55
CA ARG A 92 8.23 -4.24 17.00
C ARG A 92 8.78 -3.40 15.85
N LYS A 93 10.06 -3.00 15.95
CA LYS A 93 10.78 -2.39 14.82
C LYS A 93 11.00 -3.44 13.71
N PRO A 94 10.92 -3.07 12.41
CA PRO A 94 11.14 -4.02 11.33
C PRO A 94 12.55 -4.61 11.42
N LEU A 95 12.64 -5.94 11.49
CA LEU A 95 13.91 -6.64 11.70
C LEU A 95 14.81 -6.63 10.44
N ARG A 96 14.22 -6.46 9.25
CA ARG A 96 14.93 -6.39 7.97
C ARG A 96 14.31 -5.31 7.11
N SER A 97 15.11 -4.39 6.58
CA SER A 97 14.71 -3.55 5.46
C SER A 97 14.99 -4.32 4.18
N SER A 98 13.93 -4.62 3.43
CA SER A 98 14.12 -4.95 2.01
C SER A 98 14.44 -3.65 1.29
N ARG A 99 15.35 -3.67 0.30
CA ARG A 99 15.56 -2.53 -0.62
C ARG A 99 14.28 -2.18 -1.40
N GLY A 100 13.25 -3.01 -1.30
CA GLY A 100 11.95 -2.79 -1.92
C GLY A 100 12.03 -2.93 -3.42
N ARG A 101 10.95 -2.51 -4.10
CA ARG A 101 10.96 -2.37 -5.55
C ARG A 101 11.92 -1.22 -5.90
N ARG A 102 13.00 -1.56 -6.59
CA ARG A 102 13.91 -0.56 -7.18
C ARG A 102 13.33 -0.12 -8.52
N ILE A 103 13.26 1.18 -8.75
CA ILE A 103 12.90 1.72 -10.06
C ILE A 103 14.18 1.64 -10.91
N LEU A 104 14.10 0.97 -12.05
CA LEU A 104 15.20 0.87 -13.00
C LEU A 104 15.33 2.18 -13.77
N ASN A 105 16.56 2.65 -13.97
CA ASN A 105 16.80 3.74 -14.90
C ASN A 105 16.89 3.15 -16.32
N HIS A 106 15.75 3.11 -17.00
CA HIS A 106 15.63 2.50 -18.33
C HIS A 106 16.55 3.17 -19.35
N ASP A 107 16.75 4.48 -19.26
CA ASP A 107 17.60 5.23 -20.18
C ASP A 107 19.07 4.82 -20.03
N LEU A 108 19.58 4.73 -18.79
CA LEU A 108 20.95 4.26 -18.53
C LEU A 108 21.17 2.81 -18.94
N ILE A 109 20.18 1.93 -18.72
CA ILE A 109 20.26 0.53 -19.15
C ILE A 109 20.33 0.44 -20.67
N PHE A 110 19.55 1.28 -21.36
CA PHE A 110 19.55 1.34 -22.82
C PHE A 110 20.90 1.79 -23.37
N GLU A 111 21.46 2.88 -22.85
CA GLU A 111 22.77 3.39 -23.28
C GLU A 111 23.88 2.34 -23.07
N HIS A 112 23.93 1.71 -21.90
CA HIS A 112 24.89 0.64 -21.63
C HIS A 112 24.73 -0.55 -22.58
N THR A 113 23.49 -0.95 -22.89
CA THR A 113 23.22 -2.04 -23.83
C THR A 113 23.67 -1.67 -25.24
N TYR A 114 23.43 -0.42 -25.66
CA TYR A 114 23.82 0.09 -26.96
C TYR A 114 25.35 0.09 -27.14
N GLU A 115 26.09 0.60 -26.15
CA GLU A 115 27.55 0.59 -26.15
C GLU A 115 28.13 -0.83 -26.28
N GLN A 116 27.56 -1.79 -25.54
CA GLN A 116 28.00 -3.19 -25.57
C GLN A 116 27.79 -3.85 -26.94
N VAL A 117 26.66 -3.58 -27.60
CA VAL A 117 26.36 -4.07 -28.96
C VAL A 117 27.31 -3.44 -29.98
N MET A 118 27.58 -2.14 -29.86
CA MET A 118 28.50 -1.43 -30.75
C MET A 118 29.96 -1.88 -30.58
N ALA A 119 30.32 -2.37 -29.39
CA ALA A 119 31.64 -2.95 -29.11
C ALA A 119 31.80 -4.41 -29.58
N GLU A 120 30.80 -4.98 -30.28
CA GLU A 120 30.72 -6.39 -30.70
C GLU A 120 30.89 -7.42 -29.57
N ASN A 121 30.81 -6.98 -28.31
CA ASN A 121 30.91 -7.85 -27.15
C ASN A 121 29.53 -8.46 -26.88
N ILE A 122 29.13 -9.44 -27.68
CA ILE A 122 27.77 -10.02 -27.69
C ILE A 122 27.67 -11.27 -26.80
N ASP A 123 28.78 -11.73 -26.23
CA ASP A 123 28.86 -12.98 -25.45
C ASP A 123 27.85 -13.04 -24.29
N PHE A 124 27.50 -11.88 -23.72
CA PHE A 124 26.51 -11.78 -22.65
C PHE A 124 25.07 -12.12 -23.09
N LEU A 125 24.71 -12.02 -24.37
CA LEU A 125 23.37 -12.39 -24.86
C LEU A 125 23.11 -13.89 -24.80
N TYR A 126 24.17 -14.69 -24.75
CA TYR A 126 24.10 -16.15 -24.67
C TYR A 126 24.37 -16.66 -23.24
N ASP A 127 24.67 -15.77 -22.30
CA ASP A 127 24.93 -16.12 -20.91
C ASP A 127 23.63 -16.09 -20.09
N SER A 128 23.13 -17.29 -19.74
CA SER A 128 21.95 -17.46 -18.89
C SER A 128 22.10 -16.92 -17.46
N THR A 129 23.32 -16.58 -17.04
CA THR A 129 23.63 -15.98 -15.74
C THR A 129 23.81 -14.46 -15.81
N TYR A 130 23.79 -13.87 -17.01
CA TYR A 130 23.89 -12.44 -17.18
C TYR A 130 22.61 -11.74 -16.73
N ASP A 131 22.72 -10.95 -15.66
CA ASP A 131 21.69 -10.04 -15.22
C ASP A 131 22.15 -8.60 -15.51
N PRO A 132 21.55 -7.88 -16.48
CA PRO A 132 21.91 -6.50 -16.80
C PRO A 132 21.63 -5.51 -15.65
N ILE A 133 21.15 -5.99 -14.50
CA ILE A 133 20.64 -5.20 -13.37
C ILE A 133 21.66 -5.15 -12.19
N ILE A 134 22.85 -5.75 -12.29
CA ILE A 134 23.87 -5.63 -11.23
C ILE A 134 24.63 -4.29 -11.35
N LEU A 135 24.01 -3.23 -10.84
CA LEU A 135 24.66 -2.01 -10.34
C LEU A 135 24.57 -1.95 -8.81
#